data_AF-A0A377XR46-F1
#
_entry.id   AF-A0A377XR46-F1
#
_cell.length_a   1.000
_cell.length_b   1.000
_cell.length_c   1.000
_cell.angle_alpha   90.00
_cell.angle_beta   90.00
_cell.angle_gamma   90.00
#
_symmetry.space_group_name_H-M   'P 1'
#
loop_
_entity.id
_entity.type
_entity.pdbx_description
1 polymer ?
#
loop_
_entity_poly.entity_id
_entity_poly.type
_entity_poly.pdbx_seq_one_letter_code
_entity_poly.pdbx_strand_id
1 'polypeptide(L)'
;MNPNGLVPLLKDDATGVVLWESNTIIRYLAAQYGVDRLWLAGPAQRAQGEKWMDWSNGTLSPAHRPVLMGLVRTPPEQRDPVAIAAGISACEALFAMLDDELAKTPWLSGEQFGLGDIAVAPFVYNLLSILDSWQPRPHLQRWYQQISQRPAWREVVQIPVT
;
A
#
# COMPACT_ATOMS: atom_id res chain seq x y z
N MET A 1 -2.22 15.91 -19.23
CA MET A 1 -0.94 15.20 -19.00
C MET A 1 -1.18 13.73 -18.66
N ASN A 2 -2.10 13.39 -17.74
CA ASN A 2 -2.61 12.00 -17.60
C ASN A 2 -3.94 11.85 -18.38
N PRO A 3 -4.04 10.99 -19.42
CA PRO A 3 -5.30 10.78 -20.14
C PRO A 3 -6.40 10.12 -19.29
N ASN A 4 -6.04 9.43 -18.21
CA ASN A 4 -7.00 8.80 -17.30
C ASN A 4 -7.72 9.80 -16.38
N GLY A 5 -7.22 11.05 -16.28
CA GLY A 5 -7.79 12.05 -15.36
C GLY A 5 -7.63 11.71 -13.87
N LEU A 6 -6.69 10.82 -13.52
CA LEU A 6 -6.44 10.37 -12.14
C LEU A 6 -5.15 10.96 -11.57
N VAL A 7 -5.06 10.96 -10.25
CA VAL A 7 -3.83 11.20 -9.48
C VAL A 7 -3.23 9.87 -9.01
N PRO A 8 -1.90 9.78 -8.77
CA PRO A 8 -0.88 10.83 -8.94
C PRO A 8 -0.38 11.00 -10.38
N LEU A 9 0.18 12.19 -10.65
CA LEU A 9 0.99 12.52 -11.83
C LEU A 9 2.30 13.15 -11.32
N LEU A 10 3.43 12.64 -11.80
CA LEU A 10 4.75 13.17 -11.51
C LEU A 10 5.35 13.82 -12.76
N LYS A 11 5.92 15.01 -12.60
CA LYS A 11 6.79 15.65 -13.58
C LYS A 11 8.15 15.83 -12.94
N ASP A 12 9.18 15.30 -13.58
CA ASP A 12 10.56 15.43 -13.13
C ASP A 12 11.33 16.30 -14.12
N ASP A 13 11.63 17.54 -13.73
CA ASP A 13 12.35 18.47 -14.61
C ASP A 13 13.83 18.11 -14.80
N ALA A 14 14.43 17.32 -13.90
CA ALA A 14 15.83 16.92 -14.02
C ALA A 14 16.04 15.87 -15.11
N THR A 15 15.03 15.03 -15.37
CA THR A 15 15.06 14.02 -16.44
C THR A 15 14.12 14.32 -17.61
N GLY A 16 13.24 15.31 -17.46
CA GLY A 16 12.22 15.70 -18.44
C GLY A 16 11.03 14.74 -18.54
N VAL A 17 10.90 13.73 -17.66
CA VAL A 17 9.81 12.76 -17.74
C VAL A 17 8.52 13.28 -17.13
N VAL A 18 7.41 12.78 -17.68
CA VAL A 18 6.05 12.95 -17.14
C VAL A 18 5.45 11.56 -17.00
N LEU A 19 5.13 11.15 -15.77
CA LEU A 19 4.70 9.80 -15.44
C LEU A 19 3.40 9.81 -14.63
N TRP A 20 2.51 8.88 -14.93
CA TRP A 20 1.34 8.49 -14.14
C TRP A 20 1.46 6.99 -13.82
N GLU A 21 0.50 6.44 -13.04
CA GLU A 21 0.61 5.17 -12.29
C GLU A 21 1.51 5.27 -11.06
N SER A 22 0.91 5.17 -9.87
CA SER A 22 1.61 5.31 -8.58
C SER A 22 2.77 4.33 -8.44
N ASN A 23 2.56 3.05 -8.76
CA ASN A 23 3.61 2.03 -8.67
C ASN A 23 4.75 2.27 -9.66
N THR A 24 4.44 2.74 -10.87
CA THR A 24 5.46 3.13 -11.86
C THR A 24 6.27 4.32 -11.36
N ILE A 25 5.61 5.33 -10.78
CA ILE A 25 6.28 6.47 -10.15
C ILE A 25 7.20 6.03 -9.02
N ILE A 26 6.74 5.14 -8.13
CA ILE A 26 7.56 4.60 -7.02
C ILE A 26 8.80 3.87 -7.56
N ARG A 27 8.64 3.00 -8.56
CA ARG A 27 9.77 2.29 -9.20
C ARG A 27 10.75 3.25 -9.85
N TYR A 28 10.25 4.25 -10.58
CA TYR A 28 11.07 5.29 -11.20
C TYR A 28 11.90 6.05 -10.16
N LEU A 29 11.25 6.56 -9.10
CA LEU A 29 11.94 7.32 -8.06
C LEU A 29 12.99 6.45 -7.34
N ALA A 30 12.69 5.18 -7.09
CA ALA A 30 13.65 4.27 -6.49
C ALA A 30 14.85 4.01 -7.41
N ALA A 31 14.62 3.70 -8.69
CA ALA A 31 15.70 3.44 -9.64
C ALA A 31 16.56 4.68 -9.93
N GLN A 32 15.94 5.86 -9.99
CA GLN A 32 16.61 7.11 -10.34
C GLN A 32 17.32 7.77 -9.15
N TYR A 33 16.69 7.76 -7.96
CA TYR A 33 17.15 8.53 -6.79
C TYR A 33 17.35 7.69 -5.52
N GLY A 34 16.96 6.40 -5.56
CA GLY A 34 16.99 5.49 -4.43
C GLY A 34 17.99 4.34 -4.59
N VAL A 35 18.98 4.46 -5.48
CA VAL A 35 20.08 3.49 -5.59
C VAL A 35 20.76 3.34 -4.23
N ASP A 36 21.09 2.09 -3.87
CA ASP A 36 21.65 1.68 -2.56
C ASP A 36 20.75 1.93 -1.33
N ARG A 37 19.48 2.33 -1.53
CA ARG A 37 18.52 2.59 -0.44
C ARG A 37 17.20 1.86 -0.61
N LEU A 38 16.54 2.05 -1.75
CA LEU A 38 15.23 1.49 -2.08
C LEU A 38 15.26 0.62 -3.34
N TRP A 39 16.26 0.81 -4.21
CA TRP A 39 16.41 0.03 -5.42
C TRP A 39 17.32 -1.18 -5.21
N LEU A 40 16.76 -2.38 -5.38
CA LEU A 40 17.53 -3.62 -5.41
C LEU A 40 17.96 -3.93 -6.84
N ALA A 41 19.27 -3.98 -7.11
CA ALA A 41 19.79 -4.22 -8.45
C ALA A 41 19.48 -5.64 -8.97
N GLY A 42 19.54 -6.65 -8.09
CA GLY A 42 19.28 -8.05 -8.41
C GLY A 42 17.83 -8.28 -8.86
N PRO A 43 17.57 -8.69 -10.13
CA PRO A 43 16.20 -8.78 -10.65
C PRO A 43 15.31 -9.75 -9.88
N ALA A 44 15.83 -10.92 -9.50
CA ALA A 44 15.07 -11.93 -8.76
C ALA A 44 14.69 -11.45 -7.35
N GLN A 45 15.60 -10.76 -6.66
CA GLN A 45 15.33 -10.17 -5.34
C GLN A 45 14.30 -9.04 -5.45
N ARG A 46 14.48 -8.15 -6.42
CA ARG A 46 13.55 -7.04 -6.67
C ARG A 46 12.14 -7.54 -7.02
N ALA A 47 12.03 -8.59 -7.84
CA ALA A 47 10.75 -9.18 -8.22
C ALA A 47 9.94 -9.70 -7.01
N GLN A 48 10.61 -10.12 -5.92
CA GLN A 48 9.90 -10.52 -4.69
C GLN A 48 9.15 -9.36 -4.04
N GLY A 49 9.67 -8.13 -4.12
CA GLY A 49 8.95 -6.93 -3.67
C GLY A 49 7.99 -6.39 -4.72
N GLU A 50 8.37 -6.38 -5.99
CA GLU A 50 7.54 -5.83 -7.08
C GLU A 50 6.22 -6.58 -7.26
N LYS A 51 6.18 -7.89 -6.99
CA LYS A 51 4.92 -8.66 -6.99
C LYS A 51 3.88 -8.08 -6.03
N TRP A 52 4.32 -7.56 -4.88
CA TRP A 52 3.43 -6.96 -3.87
C TRP A 52 2.91 -5.59 -4.29
N MET A 53 3.66 -4.87 -5.13
CA MET A 53 3.16 -3.63 -5.74
C MET A 53 2.01 -3.93 -6.70
N ASP A 54 2.18 -4.89 -7.60
CA ASP A 54 1.12 -5.22 -8.56
C ASP A 54 -0.08 -5.85 -7.85
N TRP A 55 0.18 -6.69 -6.84
CA TRP A 55 -0.87 -7.24 -5.98
C TRP A 55 -1.63 -6.16 -5.20
N SER A 56 -0.98 -5.10 -4.73
CA SER A 56 -1.66 -4.04 -3.98
C SER A 56 -2.73 -3.35 -4.83
N ASN A 57 -2.43 -3.05 -6.10
CA ASN A 57 -3.39 -2.42 -7.00
C ASN A 57 -4.38 -3.42 -7.60
N GLY A 58 -3.94 -4.63 -7.93
CA GLY A 58 -4.76 -5.64 -8.60
C GLY A 58 -5.68 -6.43 -7.67
N THR A 59 -5.31 -6.57 -6.39
CA THR A 59 -6.03 -7.44 -5.43
C THR A 59 -6.47 -6.67 -4.18
N LEU A 60 -5.56 -5.97 -3.50
CA LEU A 60 -5.90 -5.29 -2.24
C LEU A 60 -6.80 -4.07 -2.45
N SER A 61 -6.48 -3.21 -3.42
CA SER A 61 -7.23 -1.99 -3.70
C SER A 61 -8.72 -2.26 -4.01
N PRO A 62 -9.08 -3.25 -4.84
CA PRO A 62 -10.49 -3.64 -5.05
C PRO A 62 -11.22 -4.08 -3.77
N ALA A 63 -10.57 -4.82 -2.86
CA ALA A 63 -11.19 -5.23 -1.58
C ALA A 63 -11.30 -4.06 -0.59
N HIS A 64 -10.29 -3.19 -0.57
CA HIS A 64 -10.21 -2.01 0.29
C HIS A 64 -11.23 -0.93 -0.12
N ARG A 65 -11.48 -0.73 -1.43
CA ARG A 65 -12.26 0.40 -1.94
C ARG A 65 -13.70 0.45 -1.39
N PRO A 66 -14.49 -0.63 -1.34
CA PRO A 66 -15.82 -0.61 -0.72
C PRO A 66 -15.81 -0.17 0.74
N VAL A 67 -14.79 -0.58 1.52
CA VAL A 67 -14.65 -0.21 2.93
C VAL A 67 -14.36 1.29 3.06
N LEU A 68 -13.35 1.80 2.34
CA LEU A 68 -13.00 3.23 2.38
C LEU A 68 -14.15 4.10 1.87
N MET A 69 -14.72 3.77 0.71
CA MET A 69 -15.82 4.56 0.14
C MET A 69 -17.03 4.53 1.07
N GLY A 70 -17.48 3.35 1.48
CA GLY A 70 -18.69 3.20 2.28
C GLY A 70 -18.59 3.82 3.67
N LEU A 71 -17.46 3.66 4.37
CA LEU A 71 -17.34 4.13 5.76
C LEU A 71 -16.82 5.56 5.89
N VAL A 72 -16.05 6.07 4.92
CA VAL A 72 -15.42 7.40 5.01
C VAL A 72 -16.02 8.39 4.02
N ARG A 73 -16.30 7.97 2.79
CA ARG A 73 -16.71 8.88 1.70
C ARG A 73 -18.21 8.85 1.39
N THR A 74 -18.99 8.01 2.07
CA THR A 74 -20.44 7.88 1.88
C THR A 74 -21.18 8.19 3.19
N PRO A 75 -22.13 9.13 3.17
CA PRO A 75 -22.99 9.43 4.32
C PRO A 75 -23.74 8.19 4.82
N PRO A 76 -23.97 8.04 6.15
CA PRO A 76 -24.58 6.83 6.73
C PRO A 76 -25.85 6.34 6.03
N GLU A 77 -26.71 7.26 5.60
CA GLU A 77 -27.99 7.00 4.94
C GLU A 77 -27.87 6.45 3.50
N GLN A 78 -26.69 6.54 2.88
CA GLN A 78 -26.41 6.07 1.52
C GLN A 78 -25.49 4.85 1.48
N ARG A 79 -25.09 4.33 2.64
CA ARG A 79 -24.16 3.21 2.72
C ARG A 79 -24.80 1.92 2.19
N ASP A 80 -24.01 1.13 1.48
CA ASP A 80 -24.33 -0.26 1.15
C ASP A 80 -23.65 -1.17 2.20
N PRO A 81 -24.38 -1.62 3.24
CA PRO A 81 -23.80 -2.46 4.27
C PRO A 81 -23.35 -3.83 3.75
N VAL A 82 -23.96 -4.35 2.67
CA VAL A 82 -23.59 -5.64 2.08
C VAL A 82 -22.24 -5.51 1.38
N ALA A 83 -22.05 -4.46 0.58
CA ALA A 83 -20.77 -4.19 -0.08
C ALA A 83 -19.64 -3.91 0.92
N ILE A 84 -19.92 -3.16 2.00
CA ILE A 84 -18.95 -2.89 3.06
C ILE A 84 -18.56 -4.20 3.76
N ALA A 85 -19.53 -5.01 4.18
CA ALA A 85 -19.26 -6.29 4.84
C ALA A 85 -18.46 -7.26 3.96
N ALA A 86 -18.79 -7.32 2.66
CA ALA A 86 -18.03 -8.11 1.70
C ALA A 86 -16.57 -7.62 1.56
N GLY A 87 -16.37 -6.30 1.50
CA GLY A 87 -15.04 -5.68 1.48
C GLY A 87 -14.22 -6.01 2.73
N ILE A 88 -14.83 -5.91 3.92
CA ILE A 88 -14.19 -6.27 5.20
C ILE A 88 -13.79 -7.75 5.20
N SER A 89 -14.70 -8.65 4.82
CA SER A 89 -14.41 -10.08 4.75
C SER A 89 -13.29 -10.41 3.76
N ALA A 90 -13.23 -9.72 2.62
CA ALA A 90 -12.16 -9.89 1.66
C ALA A 90 -10.82 -9.38 2.24
N CYS A 91 -10.81 -8.20 2.87
CA CYS A 91 -9.63 -7.66 3.53
C CYS A 91 -9.11 -8.55 4.66
N GLU A 92 -9.98 -9.22 5.42
CA GLU A 92 -9.57 -10.21 6.44
C GLU A 92 -8.76 -11.37 5.83
N ALA A 93 -9.23 -11.92 4.70
CA ALA A 93 -8.51 -12.98 4.00
C ALA A 93 -7.17 -12.49 3.45
N LEU A 94 -7.11 -11.27 2.93
CA LEU A 94 -5.87 -10.67 2.42
C LEU A 94 -4.89 -10.33 3.56
N PHE A 95 -5.38 -9.93 4.73
CA PHE A 95 -4.56 -9.72 5.92
C PHE A 95 -3.96 -11.02 6.44
N ALA A 96 -4.70 -12.13 6.39
CA ALA A 96 -4.14 -13.46 6.68
C ALA A 96 -2.98 -13.80 5.72
N MET A 97 -3.15 -13.56 4.42
CA MET A 97 -2.11 -13.79 3.42
C MET A 97 -0.86 -12.93 3.65
N LEU A 98 -1.04 -11.65 3.99
CA LEU A 98 0.08 -10.77 4.32
C LEU A 98 0.80 -11.24 5.59
N ASP A 99 0.07 -11.67 6.61
CA ASP A 99 0.64 -12.20 7.85
C ASP A 99 1.48 -13.47 7.59
N ASP A 100 0.97 -14.39 6.78
CA ASP A 100 1.67 -15.63 6.39
C ASP A 100 2.96 -15.35 5.61
N GLU A 101 2.99 -14.34 4.74
CA GLU A 101 4.22 -13.95 4.06
C GLU A 101 5.19 -13.28 5.04
N LEU A 102 4.71 -12.36 5.87
CA LEU A 102 5.51 -11.63 6.86
C LEU A 102 6.01 -12.52 8.01
N ALA A 103 5.52 -13.75 8.13
CA ALA A 103 6.10 -14.78 8.98
C ALA A 103 7.45 -15.29 8.43
N LYS A 104 7.65 -15.24 7.12
CA LYS A 104 8.85 -15.76 6.43
C LYS A 104 9.93 -14.70 6.20
N THR A 105 9.51 -13.43 6.08
CA THR A 105 10.38 -12.31 5.73
C THR A 105 10.10 -11.08 6.60
N PRO A 106 11.11 -10.28 6.97
CA PRO A 106 10.89 -9.09 7.78
C PRO A 106 10.05 -8.03 7.07
N TRP A 107 10.17 -7.92 5.74
CA TRP A 107 9.47 -6.96 4.89
C TRP A 107 8.85 -7.66 3.67
N LEU A 108 7.83 -7.05 3.07
CA LEU A 108 7.26 -7.54 1.81
C LEU A 108 8.28 -7.47 0.66
N SER A 109 9.26 -6.57 0.77
CA SER A 109 10.37 -6.46 -0.18
C SER A 109 11.56 -7.40 0.12
N GLY A 110 11.43 -8.31 1.10
CA GLY A 110 12.48 -9.24 1.52
C GLY A 110 13.20 -8.79 2.80
N GLU A 111 14.53 -8.87 2.79
CA GLU A 111 15.37 -8.59 3.97
C GLU A 111 15.32 -7.13 4.45
N GLN A 112 14.97 -6.20 3.56
CA GLN A 112 14.97 -4.75 3.83
C GLN A 112 13.66 -4.11 3.37
N PHE A 113 13.27 -3.00 4.01
CA PHE A 113 12.14 -2.18 3.60
C PHE A 113 12.31 -1.69 2.17
N GLY A 114 11.27 -1.80 1.34
CA GLY A 114 11.36 -1.42 -0.07
C GLY A 114 10.01 -1.16 -0.74
N LEU A 115 9.99 -1.37 -2.05
CA LEU A 115 8.89 -0.94 -2.93
C LEU A 115 7.56 -1.63 -2.62
N GLY A 116 7.59 -2.93 -2.30
CA GLY A 116 6.39 -3.69 -1.93
C GLY A 116 5.74 -3.15 -0.66
N ASP A 117 6.57 -2.77 0.32
CA ASP A 117 6.11 -2.19 1.57
C ASP A 117 5.46 -0.82 1.35
N ILE A 118 6.10 0.04 0.55
CA ILE A 118 5.59 1.37 0.18
C ILE A 118 4.23 1.26 -0.53
N ALA A 119 4.06 0.28 -1.41
CA ALA A 119 2.83 0.10 -2.17
C ALA A 119 1.66 -0.44 -1.33
N VAL A 120 1.93 -1.33 -0.38
CA VAL A 120 0.89 -1.99 0.43
C VAL A 120 0.50 -1.18 1.66
N ALA A 121 1.46 -0.56 2.34
CA ALA A 121 1.24 0.04 3.66
C ALA A 121 0.12 1.11 3.71
N PRO A 122 -0.04 2.02 2.74
CA PRO A 122 -1.12 3.01 2.79
C PRO A 122 -2.53 2.42 2.83
N PHE A 123 -2.75 1.27 2.18
CA PHE A 123 -4.03 0.57 2.24
C PHE A 123 -4.26 -0.05 3.61
N VAL A 124 -3.22 -0.66 4.20
CA VAL A 124 -3.28 -1.22 5.56
C VAL A 124 -3.54 -0.11 6.59
N TYR A 125 -2.88 1.04 6.44
CA TYR A 125 -3.11 2.21 7.29
C TYR A 125 -4.58 2.62 7.36
N ASN A 126 -5.21 2.78 6.18
CA ASN A 126 -6.63 3.14 6.11
C ASN A 126 -7.49 2.11 6.83
N LEU A 127 -7.33 0.82 6.52
CA LEU A 127 -8.15 -0.25 7.10
C LEU A 127 -8.02 -0.32 8.63
N LEU A 128 -6.80 -0.18 9.15
CA LEU A 128 -6.55 -0.17 10.60
C LEU A 128 -7.03 1.12 11.29
N SER A 129 -7.25 2.20 10.54
CA SER A 129 -7.72 3.48 11.08
C SER A 129 -9.24 3.66 10.99
N ILE A 130 -9.90 2.95 10.06
CA ILE A 130 -11.35 3.07 9.81
C ILE A 130 -12.16 2.15 10.73
N LEU A 131 -11.63 0.98 11.07
CA LEU A 131 -12.32 -0.01 11.89
C LEU A 131 -11.59 -0.22 13.22
N ASP A 132 -12.37 -0.41 14.29
CA ASP A 132 -11.85 -0.59 15.64
C ASP A 132 -11.09 -1.91 15.82
N SER A 133 -11.41 -2.94 15.03
CA SER A 133 -10.78 -4.26 15.17
C SER A 133 -10.74 -5.05 13.87
N TRP A 134 -9.69 -5.87 13.79
CA TRP A 134 -9.44 -6.91 12.79
C TRP A 134 -8.96 -8.16 13.56
N GLN A 135 -9.00 -9.34 12.93
CA GLN A 135 -8.42 -10.54 13.54
C GLN A 135 -6.92 -10.32 13.85
N PRO A 136 -6.38 -10.89 14.95
CA PRO A 136 -4.97 -10.74 15.27
C PRO A 136 -4.06 -11.30 14.18
N ARG A 137 -3.13 -10.47 13.69
CA ARG A 137 -2.11 -10.79 12.67
C ARG A 137 -0.74 -10.36 13.20
N PRO A 138 -0.04 -11.20 14.00
CA PRO A 138 1.15 -10.75 14.74
C PRO A 138 2.31 -10.30 13.83
N HIS A 139 2.49 -10.93 12.67
CA HIS A 139 3.57 -10.58 11.74
C HIS A 139 3.24 -9.31 10.94
N LEU A 140 1.99 -9.15 10.52
CA LEU A 140 1.48 -7.92 9.92
C LEU A 140 1.54 -6.75 10.92
N GLN A 141 1.18 -6.99 12.17
CA GLN A 141 1.24 -5.98 13.24
C GLN A 141 2.69 -5.55 13.51
N ARG A 142 3.64 -6.51 13.62
CA ARG A 142 5.07 -6.22 13.72
C ARG A 142 5.53 -5.35 12.56
N TRP A 143 5.23 -5.75 11.33
CA TRP A 143 5.61 -5.01 10.12
C TRP A 143 5.05 -3.58 10.13
N TYR A 144 3.77 -3.42 10.46
CA TYR A 144 3.13 -2.11 10.54
C TYR A 144 3.73 -1.22 11.64
N GLN A 145 4.09 -1.80 12.79
CA GLN A 145 4.80 -1.10 13.86
C GLN A 145 6.18 -0.60 13.40
N GLN A 146 6.92 -1.41 12.63
CA GLN A 146 8.21 -0.99 12.08
C GLN A 146 8.06 0.14 11.05
N ILE A 147 7.02 0.11 10.21
CA ILE A 147 6.71 1.19 9.26
C ILE A 147 6.33 2.48 9.99
N SER A 148 5.48 2.40 11.00
CA SER A 148 4.99 3.57 11.76
C SER A 148 6.07 4.27 12.59
N GLN A 149 7.26 3.68 12.72
CA GLN A 149 8.43 4.32 13.30
C GLN A 149 9.19 5.23 12.32
N ARG A 150 8.94 5.12 11.01
CA ARG A 150 9.70 5.85 9.99
C ARG A 150 9.26 7.32 9.94
N PRO A 151 10.18 8.31 9.98
CA PRO A 151 9.82 9.72 9.95
C PRO A 151 8.95 10.10 8.74
N ALA A 152 9.35 9.68 7.53
CA ALA A 152 8.60 9.96 6.30
C ALA A 152 7.17 9.36 6.32
N TRP A 153 6.98 8.22 6.99
CA TRP A 153 5.66 7.62 7.14
C TRP A 153 4.74 8.48 8.02
N ARG A 154 5.27 8.93 9.17
CA ARG A 154 4.52 9.77 10.10
C ARG A 154 4.12 11.10 9.49
N GLU A 155 4.99 11.66 8.66
CA GLU A 155 4.78 12.94 8.00
C GLU A 155 3.75 12.84 6.85
N VAL A 156 3.82 11.78 6.03
CA VAL A 156 3.08 11.72 4.76
C VAL A 156 1.82 10.87 4.84
N VAL A 157 1.86 9.75 5.56
CA VAL A 157 0.77 8.73 5.52
C VAL A 157 -0.04 8.72 6.81
N GLN A 158 0.59 8.90 7.97
CA GLN A 158 -0.10 8.88 9.27
C GLN A 158 -0.87 10.18 9.57
N ILE A 159 -1.74 10.56 8.65
CA ILE A 159 -2.62 11.74 8.72
C ILE A 159 -4.08 11.28 8.85
N PRO A 160 -4.99 12.12 9.39
CA PRO A 160 -6.39 11.72 9.55
C PRO A 160 -7.01 11.18 8.26
N VAL A 161 -7.65 10.01 8.34
CA VAL A 161 -8.39 9.43 7.22
C VAL A 161 -9.67 10.25 7.02
N THR A 162 -9.75 10.89 5.86
CA THR A 162 -10.86 11.76 5.43
C THR A 162 -11.46 11.25 4.15
#